data_AF-A0A2A5D6X5-F1
#
_entry.id   AF-A0A2A5D6X5-F1
#
_cell.length_a   1.000
_cell.length_b   1.000
_cell.length_c   1.000
_cell.angle_alpha   90.00
_cell.angle_beta   90.00
_cell.angle_gamma   90.00
#
_symmetry.space_group_name_H-M   'P 1'
#
loop_
_entity.id
_entity.type
_entity.pdbx_description
1 polymer ?
#
loop_
_entity_poly.entity_id
_entity_poly.type
_entity_poly.pdbx_seq_one_letter_code
_entity_poly.pdbx_strand_id
1 'polypeptide(L)'
;MTIARKDLINENEVGTYHITNRCVRHCWLLENPHDPDRDYSHRKKWFYDALEKFADIFCIDIGGYAIMSNHYHLVLRNRPDLREKLSDNDLAFRWLSLHPTAESKREKRSKPTKLEISIFLESPENLKKCKENLSCISTFMKRLNQPIARRANKEENITGRFWEGRFHSQYLADEVAVLSCMTYVDLNPIRAQITNDLSESKYTSAYDRTHSAMAKENIKEFKKLNEKAMKNITYKQYEAVKYQYSIANSSNWISKIQRNETENTKPFLRMQLKDYLELLDYTGREIRADKPGYIPNRIPTILETMDVNHKEWINQINHYGKWYFRVVGQASKIKNKLKDTSQKWFQGIKNSDDLYISSKISKN
;
A
#
# COMPACT_ATOMS: atom_id res chain seq x y z
N MET A 1 26.68 -1.40 -7.39
CA MET A 1 26.61 -2.85 -7.11
C MET A 1 25.17 -3.23 -6.76
N THR A 2 24.63 -4.26 -7.40
CA THR A 2 23.26 -4.78 -7.14
C THR A 2 23.27 -5.71 -5.93
N ILE A 3 22.55 -5.34 -4.86
CA ILE A 3 22.39 -6.18 -3.66
C ILE A 3 21.36 -7.29 -3.93
N ALA A 4 21.54 -8.46 -3.32
CA ALA A 4 20.52 -9.50 -3.35
C ALA A 4 19.32 -9.07 -2.48
N ARG A 5 18.10 -9.22 -3.00
CA ARG A 5 16.87 -8.80 -2.27
C ARG A 5 16.75 -9.45 -0.88
N LYS A 6 17.28 -10.66 -0.71
CA LYS A 6 17.37 -11.37 0.58
C LYS A 6 18.15 -10.60 1.66
N ASP A 7 19.05 -9.70 1.26
CA ASP A 7 19.85 -8.91 2.21
C ASP A 7 19.04 -7.69 2.73
N LEU A 8 18.01 -7.25 1.97
CA LEU A 8 17.14 -6.14 2.39
C LEU A 8 15.84 -6.64 3.02
N ILE A 9 15.26 -7.70 2.48
CA ILE A 9 13.99 -8.29 2.94
C ILE A 9 14.32 -9.55 3.74
N ASN A 10 14.13 -9.48 5.05
CA ASN A 10 14.12 -10.68 5.90
C ASN A 10 12.72 -11.28 5.88
N GLU A 11 12.57 -12.49 5.32
CA GLU A 11 11.26 -13.14 5.16
C GLU A 11 10.72 -13.73 6.47
N ASN A 12 11.61 -13.93 7.46
CA ASN A 12 11.29 -14.53 8.76
C ASN A 12 11.02 -13.50 9.85
N GLU A 13 11.27 -12.22 9.57
CA GLU A 13 11.00 -11.12 10.50
C GLU A 13 9.97 -10.17 9.91
N VAL A 14 9.19 -9.53 10.78
CA VAL A 14 8.27 -8.47 10.36
C VAL A 14 9.09 -7.25 9.93
N GLY A 15 8.93 -6.84 8.67
CA GLY A 15 9.52 -5.62 8.12
C GLY A 15 8.53 -4.88 7.23
N THR A 16 8.70 -3.57 7.14
CA THR A 16 7.88 -2.71 6.26
C THR A 16 8.73 -2.21 5.12
N TYR A 17 8.17 -2.19 3.91
CA TYR A 17 8.89 -1.95 2.68
C TYR A 17 8.10 -1.07 1.73
N HIS A 18 8.78 -0.10 1.13
CA HIS A 18 8.32 0.59 -0.05
C HIS A 18 8.69 -0.23 -1.28
N ILE A 19 7.70 -0.66 -2.04
CA ILE A 19 7.87 -1.46 -3.26
C ILE A 19 7.41 -0.66 -4.47
N THR A 20 8.24 -0.64 -5.51
CA THR A 20 7.88 -0.01 -6.78
C THR A 20 8.18 -0.93 -7.95
N ASN A 21 7.38 -0.85 -9.00
CA ASN A 21 7.69 -1.50 -10.28
C ASN A 21 7.23 -0.62 -11.44
N ARG A 22 8.00 -0.63 -12.51
CA ARG A 22 7.81 0.25 -13.68
C ARG A 22 7.77 -0.56 -14.96
N CYS A 23 6.94 -0.12 -15.90
CA CYS A 23 6.81 -0.76 -17.22
C CYS A 23 7.95 -0.36 -18.15
N VAL A 24 8.35 -1.24 -19.06
CA VAL A 24 9.39 -0.94 -20.06
C VAL A 24 8.96 0.19 -21.01
N ARG A 25 9.95 0.89 -21.58
CA ARG A 25 9.86 1.61 -22.87
C ARG A 25 8.69 2.59 -23.03
N HIS A 26 8.32 3.39 -22.01
CA HIS A 26 7.11 4.21 -22.10
C HIS A 26 5.88 3.42 -22.59
N CYS A 27 5.86 2.09 -22.43
CA CYS A 27 4.65 1.29 -22.54
C CYS A 27 3.80 1.78 -21.39
N TRP A 28 2.84 2.64 -21.70
CA TRP A 28 1.95 3.21 -20.72
C TRP A 28 1.18 2.05 -20.09
N LEU A 29 1.40 1.86 -18.78
CA LEU A 29 0.72 0.84 -18.00
C LEU A 29 -0.79 1.03 -18.12
N LEU A 30 -1.23 2.30 -18.23
CA LEU A 30 -2.60 2.74 -18.05
C LEU A 30 -2.97 3.93 -18.94
N GLU A 31 -2.19 5.00 -19.02
CA GLU A 31 -2.61 6.20 -19.79
C GLU A 31 -1.47 6.68 -20.65
N ASN A 32 -1.70 6.84 -21.95
CA ASN A 32 -0.74 7.47 -22.86
C ASN A 32 -1.07 8.97 -23.01
N PRO A 33 -0.39 9.88 -22.30
CA PRO A 33 -0.62 11.33 -22.42
C PRO A 33 -0.23 11.89 -23.80
N HIS A 34 0.43 11.11 -24.66
CA HIS A 34 0.82 11.53 -26.00
C HIS A 34 -0.05 10.93 -27.12
N ASP A 35 -0.91 9.96 -26.80
CA ASP A 35 -1.82 9.32 -27.76
C ASP A 35 -3.14 9.00 -27.04
N PRO A 36 -4.10 9.94 -27.02
CA PRO A 36 -5.40 9.76 -26.36
C PRO A 36 -6.22 8.58 -26.90
N ASP A 37 -5.95 8.14 -28.13
CA ASP A 37 -6.62 6.99 -28.74
C ASP A 37 -6.11 5.65 -28.18
N ARG A 38 -5.05 5.67 -27.36
CA ARG A 38 -4.50 4.54 -26.62
C ARG A 38 -4.63 4.72 -25.11
N ASP A 39 -5.87 4.80 -24.66
CA ASP A 39 -6.20 4.72 -23.23
C ASP A 39 -6.25 3.26 -22.75
N TYR A 40 -5.45 2.95 -21.72
CA TYR A 40 -5.43 1.67 -21.03
C TYR A 40 -5.85 1.81 -19.56
N SER A 41 -6.54 2.90 -19.19
CA SER A 41 -6.81 3.28 -17.80
C SER A 41 -7.61 2.21 -17.06
N HIS A 42 -8.40 1.42 -17.78
CA HIS A 42 -9.12 0.24 -17.28
C HIS A 42 -8.20 -0.79 -16.61
N ARG A 43 -6.92 -0.84 -16.99
CA ARG A 43 -5.93 -1.74 -16.38
C ARG A 43 -5.66 -1.39 -14.91
N LYS A 44 -5.97 -0.17 -14.45
CA LYS A 44 -5.84 0.25 -13.02
C LYS A 44 -6.67 -0.66 -12.13
N LYS A 45 -7.87 -1.02 -12.61
CA LYS A 45 -8.76 -1.94 -11.93
C LYS A 45 -8.15 -3.33 -11.74
N TRP A 46 -7.32 -3.81 -12.67
CA TRP A 46 -6.69 -5.12 -12.54
C TRP A 46 -5.70 -5.17 -11.38
N PHE A 47 -5.00 -4.06 -11.11
CA PHE A 47 -4.15 -3.94 -9.93
C PHE A 47 -4.99 -3.87 -8.67
N TYR A 48 -5.99 -2.98 -8.64
CA TYR A 48 -6.89 -2.81 -7.51
C TYR A 48 -7.52 -4.16 -7.08
N ASP A 49 -8.16 -4.85 -8.01
CA ASP A 49 -8.82 -6.14 -7.75
C ASP A 49 -7.84 -7.21 -7.26
N ALA A 50 -6.59 -7.19 -7.77
CA ALA A 50 -5.55 -8.11 -7.32
C ALA A 50 -5.06 -7.78 -5.91
N LEU A 51 -4.85 -6.50 -5.59
CA LEU A 51 -4.41 -6.05 -4.26
C LEU A 51 -5.48 -6.33 -3.20
N GLU A 52 -6.75 -6.01 -3.49
CA GLU A 52 -7.89 -6.32 -2.62
C GLU A 52 -7.97 -7.83 -2.34
N LYS A 53 -7.91 -8.66 -3.39
CA LYS A 53 -7.87 -10.13 -3.22
C LYS A 53 -6.65 -10.60 -2.42
N PHE A 54 -5.49 -9.97 -2.61
CA PHE A 54 -4.26 -10.39 -1.96
C PHE A 54 -4.23 -10.03 -0.47
N ALA A 55 -4.89 -8.95 -0.05
CA ALA A 55 -5.00 -8.58 1.35
C ALA A 55 -5.65 -9.68 2.21
N ASP A 56 -6.61 -10.44 1.64
CA ASP A 56 -7.27 -11.55 2.33
C ASP A 56 -6.44 -12.86 2.31
N ILE A 57 -5.61 -13.02 1.28
CA ILE A 57 -4.91 -14.28 1.00
C ILE A 57 -3.50 -14.31 1.59
N PHE A 58 -2.73 -13.26 1.40
CA PHE A 58 -1.35 -13.21 1.89
C PHE A 58 -1.31 -12.77 3.35
N CYS A 59 -0.33 -13.29 4.09
CA CYS A 59 0.10 -12.74 5.37
C CYS A 59 1.02 -11.54 5.14
N ILE A 60 0.50 -10.54 4.41
CA ILE A 60 1.18 -9.29 4.07
C ILE A 60 0.16 -8.16 4.20
N ASP A 61 0.46 -7.21 5.05
CA ASP A 61 -0.34 -6.01 5.24
C ASP A 61 -0.05 -5.02 4.10
N ILE A 62 -1.11 -4.44 3.51
CA ILE A 62 -1.02 -3.36 2.53
C ILE A 62 -1.39 -2.05 3.22
N GLY A 63 -0.39 -1.24 3.59
CA GLY A 63 -0.62 0.02 4.29
C GLY A 63 -0.96 1.18 3.37
N GLY A 64 -0.38 1.18 2.17
CA GLY A 64 -0.65 2.20 1.16
C GLY A 64 -0.31 1.74 -0.25
N TYR A 65 -0.93 2.39 -1.22
CA TYR A 65 -0.67 2.15 -2.64
C TYR A 65 -0.97 3.39 -3.48
N ALA A 66 -0.32 3.50 -4.63
CA ALA A 66 -0.67 4.44 -5.69
C ALA A 66 -0.37 3.81 -7.06
N ILE A 67 -1.36 3.78 -7.94
CA ILE A 67 -1.24 3.21 -9.28
C ILE A 67 -1.12 4.35 -10.31
N MET A 68 0.09 4.59 -10.80
CA MET A 68 0.44 5.68 -11.73
C MET A 68 0.51 5.19 -13.17
N SER A 69 0.45 6.09 -14.15
CA SER A 69 0.27 5.75 -15.58
C SER A 69 1.32 4.82 -16.19
N ASN A 70 2.52 4.71 -15.62
CA ASN A 70 3.59 3.81 -16.08
C ASN A 70 4.32 3.01 -14.96
N HIS A 71 3.91 3.20 -13.70
CA HIS A 71 4.50 2.51 -12.55
C HIS A 71 3.50 2.48 -11.39
N TYR A 72 3.80 1.73 -10.34
CA TYR A 72 2.99 1.79 -9.12
C TYR A 72 3.88 1.75 -7.89
N HIS A 73 3.31 2.20 -6.79
CA HIS A 73 3.91 2.23 -5.47
C HIS A 73 3.06 1.40 -4.51
N LEU A 74 3.70 0.59 -3.66
CA LEU A 74 3.07 -0.14 -2.57
C LEU A 74 3.87 0.07 -1.29
N VAL A 75 3.18 0.18 -0.15
CA VAL A 75 3.78 0.13 1.18
C VAL A 75 3.30 -1.17 1.83
N LEU A 76 4.19 -2.16 1.89
CA LEU A 76 3.87 -3.53 2.31
C LEU A 76 4.57 -3.86 3.62
N ARG A 77 3.91 -4.62 4.50
CA ARG A 77 4.55 -5.21 5.68
C ARG A 77 4.35 -6.71 5.68
N ASN A 78 5.44 -7.48 5.61
CA ASN A 78 5.33 -8.94 5.71
C ASN A 78 4.98 -9.34 7.15
N ARG A 79 4.15 -10.38 7.29
CA ARG A 79 3.66 -10.86 8.58
C ARG A 79 3.92 -12.35 8.79
N PRO A 80 5.20 -12.79 8.86
CA PRO A 80 5.54 -14.17 9.23
C PRO A 80 4.95 -14.56 10.59
N ASP A 81 4.80 -13.59 11.50
CA ASP A 81 4.15 -13.72 12.82
C ASP A 81 2.65 -14.04 12.73
N LEU A 82 1.95 -13.57 11.69
CA LEU A 82 0.55 -13.96 11.45
C LEU A 82 0.48 -15.34 10.83
N ARG A 83 1.34 -15.60 9.83
CA ARG A 83 1.43 -16.90 9.15
C ARG A 83 1.66 -18.04 10.15
N GLU A 84 2.50 -17.84 11.15
CA GLU A 84 2.80 -18.84 12.18
C GLU A 84 1.62 -19.17 13.10
N LYS A 85 0.63 -18.28 13.19
CA LYS A 85 -0.59 -18.50 13.98
C LYS A 85 -1.69 -19.19 13.18
N LEU A 86 -1.50 -19.40 11.88
CA LEU A 86 -2.52 -20.02 11.03
C LEU A 86 -2.52 -21.54 11.19
N SER A 87 -3.73 -22.12 11.17
CA SER A 87 -3.85 -23.56 11.05
C SER A 87 -3.42 -24.03 9.65
N ASP A 88 -3.07 -25.31 9.54
CA ASP A 88 -2.74 -25.92 8.25
C ASP A 88 -3.90 -25.82 7.25
N ASN A 89 -5.15 -25.93 7.72
CA ASN A 89 -6.35 -25.69 6.91
C ASN A 89 -6.42 -24.25 6.39
N ASP A 90 -6.09 -23.25 7.21
CA ASP A 90 -6.07 -21.85 6.80
C ASP A 90 -4.96 -21.55 5.78
N LEU A 91 -3.79 -22.15 5.95
CA LEU A 91 -2.68 -22.05 5.00
C LEU A 91 -3.08 -22.66 3.65
N ALA A 92 -3.65 -23.86 3.65
CA ALA A 92 -4.13 -24.54 2.45
C ALA A 92 -5.28 -23.75 1.77
N PHE A 93 -6.25 -23.26 2.54
CA PHE A 93 -7.36 -22.46 2.02
C PHE A 93 -6.85 -21.22 1.27
N ARG A 94 -5.94 -20.46 1.89
CA ARG A 94 -5.32 -19.28 1.27
C ARG A 94 -4.53 -19.65 0.02
N TRP A 95 -3.71 -20.69 0.09
CA TRP A 95 -2.90 -21.14 -1.03
C TRP A 95 -3.74 -21.58 -2.23
N LEU A 96 -4.79 -22.37 -2.01
CA LEU A 96 -5.69 -22.83 -3.06
C LEU A 96 -6.59 -21.70 -3.59
N SER A 97 -6.88 -20.67 -2.79
CA SER A 97 -7.55 -19.44 -3.28
C SER A 97 -6.67 -18.64 -4.26
N LEU A 98 -5.35 -18.77 -4.12
CA LEU A 98 -4.35 -18.22 -5.03
C LEU A 98 -4.04 -19.17 -6.21
N HIS A 99 -4.11 -20.47 -5.96
CA HIS A 99 -3.81 -21.56 -6.88
C HIS A 99 -4.98 -22.53 -7.00
N PRO A 100 -6.09 -22.09 -7.63
CA PRO A 100 -7.25 -22.94 -7.75
C PRO A 100 -6.92 -24.18 -8.58
N THR A 101 -7.48 -25.31 -8.16
CA THR A 101 -7.38 -26.59 -8.85
C THR A 101 -8.00 -26.49 -10.25
N ALA A 102 -7.73 -27.49 -11.10
CA ALA A 102 -8.35 -27.54 -12.43
C ALA A 102 -9.89 -27.58 -12.34
N GLU A 103 -10.42 -28.31 -11.36
CA GLU A 103 -11.86 -28.38 -11.11
C GLU A 103 -12.43 -27.05 -10.63
N SER A 104 -11.82 -26.42 -9.63
CA SER A 104 -12.27 -25.09 -9.15
C SER A 104 -12.28 -24.06 -10.28
N LYS A 105 -11.31 -24.12 -11.21
CA LYS A 105 -11.33 -23.28 -12.42
C LYS A 105 -12.47 -23.63 -13.37
N ARG A 106 -12.71 -24.91 -13.63
CA ARG A 106 -13.78 -25.41 -14.51
C ARG A 106 -15.15 -24.95 -14.01
N GLU A 107 -15.37 -25.04 -12.70
CA GLU A 107 -16.62 -24.65 -12.04
C GLU A 107 -16.68 -23.16 -11.67
N LYS A 108 -15.64 -22.40 -11.99
CA LYS A 108 -15.52 -20.97 -11.63
C LYS A 108 -15.70 -20.71 -10.12
N ARG A 109 -15.30 -21.66 -9.27
CA ARG A 109 -15.32 -21.53 -7.81
C ARG A 109 -14.23 -20.56 -7.36
N SER A 110 -14.61 -19.58 -6.54
CA SER A 110 -13.68 -18.58 -5.99
C SER A 110 -12.95 -19.06 -4.74
N LYS A 111 -13.49 -20.09 -4.06
CA LYS A 111 -12.97 -20.65 -2.81
C LYS A 111 -12.81 -22.18 -2.94
N PRO A 112 -11.77 -22.76 -2.33
CA PRO A 112 -11.59 -24.21 -2.32
C PRO A 112 -12.63 -24.91 -1.43
N THR A 113 -12.95 -26.14 -1.78
CA THR A 113 -13.80 -27.04 -0.99
C THR A 113 -13.00 -27.69 0.14
N LYS A 114 -13.71 -28.23 1.14
CA LYS A 114 -13.07 -29.01 2.23
C LYS A 114 -12.29 -30.21 1.71
N LEU A 115 -12.79 -30.86 0.66
CA LEU A 115 -12.13 -32.01 0.02
C LEU A 115 -10.84 -31.60 -0.70
N GLU A 116 -10.85 -30.49 -1.43
CA GLU A 116 -9.61 -29.98 -2.06
C GLU A 116 -8.56 -29.61 -1.02
N ILE A 117 -8.97 -29.06 0.13
CA ILE A 117 -8.07 -28.76 1.25
C ILE A 117 -7.50 -30.05 1.84
N SER A 118 -8.33 -31.05 2.12
CA SER A 118 -7.84 -32.32 2.71
C SER A 118 -6.85 -33.02 1.79
N ILE A 119 -7.16 -33.13 0.49
CA ILE A 119 -6.26 -33.71 -0.51
C ILE A 119 -4.95 -32.91 -0.60
N PHE A 120 -5.02 -31.58 -0.58
CA PHE A 120 -3.83 -30.74 -0.64
C PHE A 120 -2.91 -30.94 0.58
N LEU A 121 -3.49 -31.19 1.76
CA LEU A 121 -2.79 -31.40 3.01
C LEU A 121 -2.13 -32.78 3.15
N GLU A 122 -2.48 -33.76 2.30
CA GLU A 122 -1.83 -35.08 2.29
C GLU A 122 -0.33 -35.02 1.95
N SER A 123 0.12 -33.92 1.33
CA SER A 123 1.54 -33.71 1.01
C SER A 123 2.18 -32.68 1.96
N PRO A 124 3.16 -33.06 2.80
CA PRO A 124 3.88 -32.12 3.67
C PRO A 124 4.60 -31.00 2.90
N GLU A 125 5.05 -31.28 1.66
CA GLU A 125 5.68 -30.30 0.78
C GLU A 125 4.73 -29.16 0.38
N ASN A 126 3.43 -29.43 0.31
CA ASN A 126 2.43 -28.40 0.03
C ASN A 126 2.32 -27.40 1.18
N LEU A 127 2.33 -27.88 2.43
CA LEU A 127 2.35 -27.01 3.61
C LEU A 127 3.63 -26.19 3.71
N LYS A 128 4.78 -26.80 3.42
CA LYS A 128 6.06 -26.10 3.36
C LYS A 128 6.02 -24.95 2.35
N LYS A 129 5.51 -25.20 1.14
CA LYS A 129 5.32 -24.15 0.11
C LYS A 129 4.43 -23.02 0.62
N CYS A 130 3.33 -23.32 1.31
CA CYS A 130 2.46 -22.29 1.88
C CYS A 130 3.22 -21.41 2.87
N LYS A 131 3.97 -22.02 3.79
CA LYS A 131 4.73 -21.32 4.84
C LYS A 131 5.84 -20.42 4.25
N GLU A 132 6.52 -20.89 3.21
CA GLU A 132 7.57 -20.11 2.53
C GLU A 132 7.00 -18.92 1.74
N ASN A 133 5.78 -19.01 1.23
CA ASN A 133 5.30 -18.08 0.22
C ASN A 133 4.21 -17.10 0.69
N LEU A 134 3.39 -17.45 1.67
CA LEU A 134 2.22 -16.63 2.05
C LEU A 134 2.60 -15.32 2.76
N SER A 135 3.81 -15.19 3.30
CA SER A 135 4.35 -13.91 3.81
C SER A 135 5.51 -13.37 2.96
N CYS A 136 5.82 -13.99 1.82
CA CYS A 136 6.94 -13.61 0.97
C CYS A 136 6.55 -12.49 -0.01
N ILE A 137 7.18 -11.32 0.14
CA ILE A 137 6.97 -10.18 -0.77
C ILE A 137 7.35 -10.53 -2.21
N SER A 138 8.41 -11.32 -2.43
CA SER A 138 8.78 -11.72 -3.79
C SER A 138 7.68 -12.54 -4.47
N THR A 139 7.02 -13.43 -3.73
CA THR A 139 5.90 -14.21 -4.25
C THR A 139 4.66 -13.36 -4.48
N PHE A 140 4.32 -12.46 -3.54
CA PHE A 140 3.28 -11.46 -3.73
C PHE A 140 3.49 -10.67 -5.03
N MET A 141 4.68 -10.10 -5.23
CA MET A 141 5.01 -9.31 -6.41
C MET A 141 5.00 -10.13 -7.69
N LYS A 142 5.45 -11.39 -7.66
CA LYS A 142 5.36 -12.29 -8.82
C LYS A 142 3.90 -12.55 -9.20
N ARG A 143 3.03 -12.76 -8.22
CA ARG A 143 1.60 -13.03 -8.43
C ARG A 143 0.82 -11.80 -8.88
N LEU A 144 1.25 -10.61 -8.49
CA LEU A 144 0.69 -9.35 -8.99
C LEU A 144 1.13 -9.11 -10.45
N ASN A 145 2.44 -9.14 -10.70
CA ASN A 145 3.02 -8.66 -11.95
C ASN A 145 2.84 -9.60 -13.14
N GLN A 146 2.91 -10.92 -12.92
CA GLN A 146 2.90 -11.89 -14.02
C GLN A 146 1.55 -11.94 -14.76
N PRO A 147 0.38 -12.05 -14.09
CA PRO A 147 -0.91 -12.06 -14.79
C PRO A 147 -1.18 -10.76 -15.54
N ILE A 148 -0.82 -9.62 -14.94
CA ILE A 148 -1.01 -8.31 -15.55
C ILE A 148 -0.17 -8.17 -16.82
N ALA A 149 1.12 -8.49 -16.77
CA ALA A 149 1.99 -8.46 -17.94
C ALA A 149 1.46 -9.36 -19.07
N ARG A 150 1.04 -10.59 -18.74
CA ARG A 150 0.48 -11.52 -19.72
C ARG A 150 -0.81 -11.00 -20.34
N ARG A 151 -1.68 -10.38 -19.54
CA ARG A 151 -2.96 -9.84 -20.00
C ARG A 151 -2.75 -8.61 -20.88
N ALA A 152 -1.89 -7.69 -20.49
CA ALA A 152 -1.55 -6.50 -21.27
C ALA A 152 -0.90 -6.85 -22.61
N ASN A 153 0.13 -7.71 -22.60
CA ASN A 153 0.76 -8.18 -23.85
C ASN A 153 -0.23 -8.88 -24.79
N LYS A 154 -1.17 -9.67 -24.23
CA LYS A 154 -2.22 -10.33 -25.02
C LYS A 154 -3.20 -9.32 -25.63
N GLU A 155 -3.62 -8.32 -24.85
CA GLU A 155 -4.52 -7.26 -25.31
C GLU A 155 -3.90 -6.45 -26.46
N GLU A 156 -2.60 -6.20 -26.40
CA GLU A 156 -1.85 -5.49 -27.44
C GLU A 156 -1.33 -6.40 -28.56
N ASN A 157 -1.59 -7.72 -28.49
CA ASN A 157 -1.08 -8.72 -29.43
C ASN A 157 0.45 -8.68 -29.62
N ILE A 158 1.20 -8.41 -28.55
CA ILE A 158 2.66 -8.34 -28.55
C ILE A 158 3.28 -9.44 -27.69
N THR A 159 4.58 -9.68 -27.90
CA THR A 159 5.40 -10.55 -27.05
C THR A 159 6.57 -9.75 -26.47
N GLY A 160 7.15 -10.24 -25.38
CA GLY A 160 8.32 -9.63 -24.76
C GLY A 160 8.09 -9.14 -23.33
N ARG A 161 9.04 -8.33 -22.83
CA ARG A 161 9.02 -7.81 -21.46
C ARG A 161 8.00 -6.70 -21.34
N PHE A 162 7.21 -6.75 -20.26
CA PHE A 162 6.30 -5.68 -19.87
C PHE A 162 6.89 -4.80 -18.74
N TRP A 163 7.66 -5.41 -17.84
CA TRP A 163 8.31 -4.74 -16.70
C TRP A 163 9.79 -4.46 -16.98
N GLU A 164 10.30 -3.28 -16.61
CA GLU A 164 11.73 -2.90 -16.81
C GLU A 164 12.69 -3.89 -16.17
N GLY A 165 12.27 -4.49 -15.06
CA GLY A 165 13.02 -5.53 -14.40
C GLY A 165 12.27 -6.13 -13.24
N ARG A 166 13.03 -6.50 -12.21
CA ARG A 166 12.47 -6.87 -10.92
C ARG A 166 11.98 -5.61 -10.20
N PHE A 167 11.00 -5.76 -9.33
CA PHE A 167 10.55 -4.68 -8.46
C PHE A 167 11.73 -4.13 -7.63
N HIS A 168 11.68 -2.84 -7.36
CA HIS A 168 12.55 -2.16 -6.41
C HIS A 168 11.95 -2.23 -5.00
N SER A 169 12.80 -2.30 -3.98
CA SER A 169 12.38 -2.38 -2.58
C SER A 169 13.25 -1.50 -1.69
N GLN A 170 12.62 -0.72 -0.81
CA GLN A 170 13.28 0.06 0.23
C GLN A 170 12.78 -0.38 1.60
N TYR A 171 13.67 -0.67 2.54
CA TYR A 171 13.32 -1.01 3.92
C TYR A 171 12.99 0.28 4.70
N LEU A 172 11.87 0.25 5.41
CA LEU A 172 11.38 1.35 6.24
C LEU A 172 11.64 0.98 7.70
N ALA A 173 12.69 1.58 8.28
CA ALA A 173 13.33 1.09 9.48
C ALA A 173 12.63 1.48 10.80
N ASP A 174 11.72 2.46 10.73
CA ASP A 174 10.94 2.97 11.85
C ASP A 174 9.61 3.56 11.38
N GLU A 175 8.79 3.99 12.34
CA GLU A 175 7.44 4.49 12.10
C GLU A 175 7.42 5.81 11.31
N VAL A 176 8.38 6.70 11.53
CA VAL A 176 8.49 7.95 10.77
C VAL A 176 8.82 7.65 9.31
N ALA A 177 9.73 6.70 9.02
CA ALA A 177 9.99 6.24 7.67
C ALA A 177 8.75 5.65 6.98
N VAL A 178 7.95 4.88 7.71
CA VAL A 178 6.68 4.34 7.21
C VAL A 178 5.71 5.48 6.89
N LEU A 179 5.55 6.44 7.80
CA LEU A 179 4.67 7.59 7.59
C LEU A 179 5.13 8.43 6.39
N SER A 180 6.41 8.83 6.33
CA SER A 180 6.97 9.59 5.22
C SER A 180 6.76 8.87 3.88
N CYS A 181 6.96 7.55 3.86
CA CYS A 181 6.73 6.77 2.66
C CYS A 181 5.25 6.75 2.26
N MET A 182 4.34 6.49 3.20
CA MET A 182 2.90 6.48 2.92
C MET A 182 2.43 7.84 2.42
N THR A 183 2.85 8.93 3.06
CA THR A 183 2.61 10.31 2.60
C THR A 183 3.15 10.56 1.20
N TYR A 184 4.39 10.14 0.92
CA TYR A 184 4.98 10.25 -0.43
C TYR A 184 4.19 9.48 -1.50
N VAL A 185 3.71 8.28 -1.16
CA VAL A 185 2.95 7.40 -2.06
C VAL A 185 1.56 7.98 -2.33
N ASP A 186 0.83 8.36 -1.29
CA ASP A 186 -0.53 8.91 -1.42
C ASP A 186 -0.54 10.26 -2.14
N LEU A 187 0.49 11.08 -1.98
CA LEU A 187 0.64 12.35 -2.68
C LEU A 187 1.27 12.22 -4.07
N ASN A 188 1.55 11.01 -4.56
CA ASN A 188 2.23 10.84 -5.84
C ASN A 188 1.45 11.43 -7.04
N PRO A 189 0.12 11.23 -7.17
CA PRO A 189 -0.65 11.86 -8.24
C PRO A 189 -0.64 13.40 -8.17
N ILE A 190 -0.68 13.96 -6.96
CA ILE A 190 -0.62 15.42 -6.74
C ILE A 190 0.75 15.96 -7.13
N ARG A 191 1.82 15.29 -6.70
CA ARG A 191 3.22 15.65 -7.04
C ARG A 191 3.50 15.54 -8.53
N ALA A 192 2.85 14.60 -9.21
CA ALA A 192 2.92 14.45 -10.66
C ALA A 192 1.97 15.38 -11.43
N GLN A 193 1.25 16.28 -10.73
CA GLN A 193 0.27 17.21 -11.30
C GLN A 193 -0.89 16.54 -12.06
N ILE A 194 -1.20 15.27 -11.73
CA ILE A 194 -2.31 14.51 -12.33
C ILE A 194 -3.64 14.93 -11.70
N THR A 195 -3.64 15.26 -10.41
CA THR A 195 -4.84 15.67 -9.67
C THR A 195 -4.52 16.81 -8.73
N ASN A 196 -5.56 17.54 -8.33
CA ASN A 196 -5.40 18.69 -7.44
C ASN A 196 -5.66 18.35 -5.97
N ASP A 197 -6.40 17.27 -5.71
CA ASP A 197 -6.85 16.91 -4.37
C ASP A 197 -6.82 15.40 -4.13
N LEU A 198 -6.77 15.01 -2.84
CA LEU A 198 -6.83 13.62 -2.39
C LEU A 198 -8.14 12.95 -2.82
N SER A 199 -9.27 13.69 -2.81
CA SER A 199 -10.57 13.16 -3.19
C SER A 199 -10.69 12.86 -4.68
N GLU A 200 -9.80 13.39 -5.52
CA GLU A 200 -9.73 13.17 -6.96
C GLU A 200 -8.68 12.10 -7.35
N SER A 201 -7.76 11.79 -6.44
CA SER A 201 -6.62 10.88 -6.63
C SER A 201 -7.03 9.39 -6.68
N LYS A 202 -7.94 9.01 -7.58
CA LYS A 202 -8.42 7.62 -7.75
C LYS A 202 -7.25 6.63 -7.84
N TYR A 203 -7.46 5.42 -7.32
CA TYR A 203 -6.44 4.37 -7.24
C TYR A 203 -5.23 4.74 -6.37
N THR A 204 -5.49 5.45 -5.27
CA THR A 204 -4.57 5.62 -4.15
C THR A 204 -5.24 5.20 -2.85
N SER A 205 -4.44 4.80 -1.86
CA SER A 205 -4.95 4.53 -0.52
C SER A 205 -5.57 5.76 0.14
N ALA A 206 -5.06 6.97 -0.11
CA ALA A 206 -5.64 8.21 0.40
C ALA A 206 -7.05 8.47 -0.14
N TYR A 207 -7.29 8.21 -1.43
CA TYR A 207 -8.63 8.29 -2.01
C TYR A 207 -9.58 7.33 -1.31
N ASP A 208 -9.22 6.04 -1.21
CA ASP A 208 -10.07 5.03 -0.59
C ASP A 208 -10.38 5.35 0.88
N ARG A 209 -9.36 5.82 1.63
CA ARG A 209 -9.52 6.21 3.03
C ARG A 209 -10.41 7.43 3.19
N THR A 210 -10.20 8.46 2.38
CA THR A 210 -11.01 9.70 2.41
C THR A 210 -12.47 9.40 2.08
N HIS A 211 -12.73 8.68 0.98
CA HIS A 211 -14.09 8.33 0.56
C HIS A 211 -14.78 7.40 1.56
N SER A 212 -14.08 6.38 2.09
CA SER A 212 -14.62 5.51 3.15
C SER A 212 -14.97 6.31 4.42
N ALA A 213 -14.10 7.23 4.85
CA ALA A 213 -14.35 8.06 6.03
C ALA A 213 -15.56 9.00 5.83
N MET A 214 -15.63 9.69 4.69
CA MET A 214 -16.76 10.54 4.33
C MET A 214 -18.07 9.75 4.28
N ALA A 215 -18.06 8.56 3.68
CA ALA A 215 -19.24 7.71 3.61
C ALA A 215 -19.71 7.25 5.00
N LYS A 216 -18.79 6.92 5.91
CA LYS A 216 -19.12 6.58 7.31
C LYS A 216 -19.79 7.73 8.05
N GLU A 217 -19.27 8.95 7.91
CA GLU A 217 -19.88 10.15 8.51
C GLU A 217 -21.26 10.43 7.88
N ASN A 218 -21.41 10.32 6.57
CA ASN A 218 -22.70 10.47 5.89
C ASN A 218 -23.75 9.46 6.40
N ILE A 219 -23.36 8.19 6.58
CA ILE A 219 -24.25 7.15 7.13
C ILE A 219 -24.63 7.48 8.58
N LYS A 220 -23.68 7.95 9.38
CA LYS A 220 -23.92 8.31 10.78
C LYS A 220 -24.89 9.49 10.89
N GLU A 221 -24.69 10.54 10.11
CA GLU A 221 -25.58 11.70 10.08
C GLU A 221 -26.97 11.32 9.54
N PHE A 222 -27.02 10.50 8.49
CA PHE A 222 -28.28 9.96 7.98
C PHE A 222 -29.06 9.17 9.03
N LYS A 223 -28.38 8.33 9.83
CA LYS A 223 -29.01 7.58 10.93
C LYS A 223 -29.55 8.52 12.01
N LYS A 224 -28.79 9.53 12.40
CA LYS A 224 -29.20 10.52 13.40
C LYS A 224 -30.45 11.31 12.96
N LEU A 225 -30.49 11.75 11.70
CA LEU A 225 -31.64 12.48 11.16
C LEU A 225 -32.88 11.59 11.00
N ASN A 226 -32.69 10.29 10.73
CA ASN A 226 -33.76 9.35 10.41
C ASN A 226 -34.05 8.31 11.51
N GLU A 227 -33.55 8.49 12.73
CA GLU A 227 -33.81 7.57 13.86
C GLU A 227 -35.31 7.35 14.11
N LYS A 228 -36.16 8.33 13.78
CA LYS A 228 -37.63 8.24 13.82
C LYS A 228 -38.29 7.84 12.48
N ALA A 229 -37.56 7.90 11.35
CA ALA A 229 -38.12 7.87 9.99
C ALA A 229 -37.62 6.72 9.10
N MET A 230 -36.78 5.80 9.60
CA MET A 230 -36.29 4.62 8.83
C MET A 230 -37.40 3.73 8.23
N LYS A 231 -38.67 3.90 8.63
CA LYS A 231 -39.81 3.20 8.03
C LYS A 231 -40.31 3.79 6.70
N ASN A 232 -39.99 5.05 6.36
CA ASN A 232 -40.60 5.78 5.22
C ASN A 232 -39.56 6.41 4.26
N ILE A 233 -38.43 5.74 4.00
CA ILE A 233 -37.49 6.21 2.98
C ILE A 233 -37.93 5.77 1.58
N THR A 234 -37.73 6.64 0.58
CA THR A 234 -37.99 6.29 -0.82
C THR A 234 -36.98 5.25 -1.33
N TYR A 235 -37.34 4.50 -2.37
CA TYR A 235 -36.42 3.57 -3.03
C TYR A 235 -35.10 4.23 -3.48
N LYS A 236 -35.18 5.47 -4.00
CA LYS A 236 -33.99 6.24 -4.40
C LYS A 236 -33.07 6.56 -3.22
N GLN A 237 -33.65 6.91 -2.07
CA GLN A 237 -32.88 7.13 -0.83
C GLN A 237 -32.27 5.82 -0.32
N TYR A 238 -33.01 4.70 -0.39
CA TYR A 238 -32.50 3.38 -0.02
C TYR A 238 -31.28 2.98 -0.86
N GLU A 239 -31.35 3.11 -2.19
CA GLU A 239 -30.22 2.79 -3.07
C GLU A 239 -29.02 3.73 -2.83
N ALA A 240 -29.25 5.01 -2.54
CA ALA A 240 -28.18 5.94 -2.17
C ALA A 240 -27.49 5.53 -0.86
N VAL A 241 -28.25 5.12 0.15
CA VAL A 241 -27.70 4.62 1.43
C VAL A 241 -26.91 3.34 1.22
N LYS A 242 -27.44 2.39 0.43
CA LYS A 242 -26.75 1.14 0.08
C LYS A 242 -25.42 1.41 -0.63
N TYR A 243 -25.38 2.39 -1.53
CA TYR A 243 -24.14 2.83 -2.18
C TYR A 243 -23.16 3.49 -1.20
N GLN A 244 -23.63 4.28 -0.23
CA GLN A 244 -22.76 4.81 0.84
C GLN A 244 -22.16 3.66 1.67
N TYR A 245 -22.93 2.62 1.99
CA TYR A 245 -22.39 1.45 2.70
C TYR A 245 -21.33 0.69 1.90
N SER A 246 -21.43 0.62 0.56
CA SER A 246 -20.38 -0.01 -0.24
C SER A 246 -19.08 0.81 -0.22
N ILE A 247 -19.18 2.15 -0.35
CA ILE A 247 -18.02 3.06 -0.23
C ILE A 247 -17.41 3.00 1.18
N ALA A 248 -18.24 3.00 2.22
CA ALA A 248 -17.76 2.92 3.60
C ALA A 248 -16.88 1.68 3.85
N ASN A 249 -17.10 0.60 3.09
CA ASN A 249 -16.34 -0.64 3.20
C ASN A 249 -15.22 -0.78 2.16
N SER A 250 -15.09 0.13 1.19
CA SER A 250 -14.14 -0.01 0.09
C SER A 250 -12.68 -0.01 0.54
N SER A 251 -12.36 0.63 1.66
CA SER A 251 -10.99 0.68 2.20
C SER A 251 -10.68 -0.44 3.20
N ASN A 252 -11.59 -1.39 3.45
CA ASN A 252 -11.45 -2.39 4.52
C ASN A 252 -10.31 -3.38 4.27
N TRP A 253 -9.96 -3.62 3.00
CA TRP A 253 -8.84 -4.48 2.60
C TRP A 253 -7.47 -3.80 2.82
N ILE A 254 -7.44 -2.46 2.93
CA ILE A 254 -6.23 -1.72 3.23
C ILE A 254 -6.00 -1.75 4.75
N SER A 255 -4.78 -2.05 5.18
CA SER A 255 -4.44 -2.13 6.59
C SER A 255 -4.79 -0.83 7.31
N LYS A 256 -5.38 -0.95 8.51
CA LYS A 256 -5.83 0.22 9.28
C LYS A 256 -4.64 1.06 9.74
N ILE A 257 -4.81 2.39 9.68
CA ILE A 257 -3.84 3.36 10.21
C ILE A 257 -3.73 3.22 11.72
N GLN A 258 -4.85 3.00 12.42
CA GLN A 258 -4.90 2.83 13.88
C GLN A 258 -5.36 1.42 14.27
N ARG A 259 -4.97 0.97 15.46
CA ARG A 259 -5.47 -0.24 16.13
C ARG A 259 -6.85 0.02 16.76
N ASN A 260 -7.72 -1.00 16.72
CA ASN A 260 -8.73 -1.21 17.76
C ASN A 260 -8.18 -2.22 18.78
N GLU A 261 -8.29 -1.94 20.07
CA GLU A 261 -7.68 -2.73 21.16
C GLU A 261 -8.01 -4.24 21.09
N THR A 262 -9.15 -4.58 20.50
CA THR A 262 -9.68 -5.93 20.33
C THR A 262 -9.02 -6.77 19.23
N GLU A 263 -8.22 -6.17 18.34
CA GLU A 263 -7.55 -6.89 17.25
C GLU A 263 -6.13 -7.32 17.67
N ASN A 264 -5.84 -8.62 17.56
CA ASN A 264 -4.59 -9.26 18.00
C ASN A 264 -3.43 -9.08 17.00
N THR A 265 -3.44 -7.98 16.24
CA THR A 265 -2.49 -7.65 15.17
C THR A 265 -1.90 -6.25 15.38
N LYS A 266 -0.63 -6.05 15.00
CA LYS A 266 0.03 -4.74 15.10
C LYS A 266 -0.63 -3.77 14.09
N PRO A 267 -1.02 -2.53 14.45
CA PRO A 267 -1.57 -1.58 13.47
C PRO A 267 -0.50 -1.14 12.48
N PHE A 268 -0.87 -0.64 11.31
CA PHE A 268 0.12 -0.26 10.29
C PHE A 268 0.93 0.98 10.71
N LEU A 269 0.25 1.95 11.32
CA LEU A 269 0.83 3.11 12.02
C LEU A 269 0.23 3.17 13.45
N ARG A 270 0.69 4.07 14.29
CA ARG A 270 0.16 4.30 15.65
C ARG A 270 -0.42 5.71 15.77
N MET A 271 -1.32 6.05 14.86
CA MET A 271 -1.99 7.36 14.82
C MET A 271 -3.45 7.21 14.44
N GLN A 272 -4.28 8.23 14.68
CA GLN A 272 -5.66 8.22 14.21
C GLN A 272 -5.69 8.36 12.69
N LEU A 273 -6.72 7.80 12.04
CA LEU A 273 -6.95 8.05 10.61
C LEU A 273 -7.13 9.55 10.33
N LYS A 274 -7.81 10.28 11.24
CA LYS A 274 -8.01 11.73 11.12
C LYS A 274 -6.67 12.48 11.05
N ASP A 275 -5.75 12.17 11.96
CA ASP A 275 -4.43 12.83 12.02
C ASP A 275 -3.60 12.52 10.76
N TYR A 276 -3.71 11.30 10.23
CA TYR A 276 -3.08 10.92 8.98
C TYR A 276 -3.61 11.72 7.79
N LEU A 277 -4.94 11.83 7.65
CA LEU A 277 -5.56 12.59 6.56
C LEU A 277 -5.29 14.09 6.67
N GLU A 278 -5.26 14.64 7.90
CA GLU A 278 -4.87 16.03 8.15
C GLU A 278 -3.42 16.30 7.74
N LEU A 279 -2.50 15.38 8.07
CA LEU A 279 -1.11 15.46 7.62
C LEU A 279 -0.97 15.38 6.10
N LEU A 280 -1.74 14.52 5.43
CA LEU A 280 -1.75 14.41 3.97
C LEU A 280 -2.25 15.70 3.31
N ASP A 281 -3.38 16.24 3.76
CA ASP A 281 -3.93 17.50 3.23
C ASP A 281 -2.94 18.65 3.43
N TYR A 282 -2.40 18.80 4.64
CA TYR A 282 -1.36 19.79 4.94
C TYR A 282 -0.16 19.65 3.99
N THR A 283 0.43 18.45 3.91
CA THR A 283 1.63 18.21 3.09
C THR A 283 1.33 18.39 1.60
N GLY A 284 0.18 17.94 1.11
CA GLY A 284 -0.22 18.08 -0.29
C GLY A 284 -0.37 19.54 -0.71
N ARG A 285 -0.88 20.39 0.18
CA ARG A 285 -1.01 21.84 -0.06
C ARG A 285 0.33 22.55 -0.06
N GLU A 286 1.21 22.24 0.88
CA GLU A 286 2.58 22.79 0.93
C GLU A 286 3.39 22.46 -0.33
N ILE A 287 3.24 21.24 -0.86
CA ILE A 287 3.92 20.81 -2.11
C ILE A 287 3.46 21.64 -3.32
N ARG A 288 2.20 22.11 -3.31
CA ARG A 288 1.58 22.90 -4.38
C ARG A 288 1.67 24.41 -4.17
N ALA A 289 2.47 24.88 -3.22
CA ALA A 289 2.66 26.29 -2.92
C ALA A 289 3.37 27.08 -4.05
N ASP A 290 3.64 26.46 -5.21
CA ASP A 290 3.98 27.14 -6.46
C ASP A 290 2.78 27.89 -7.09
N LYS A 291 1.56 27.78 -6.52
CA LYS A 291 0.38 28.60 -6.87
C LYS A 291 0.14 29.70 -5.81
N PRO A 292 0.01 30.99 -6.20
CA PRO A 292 -0.11 32.09 -5.24
C PRO A 292 -1.32 31.95 -4.31
N GLY A 293 -1.12 32.17 -3.01
CA GLY A 293 -2.19 32.50 -2.05
C GLY A 293 -2.62 31.44 -1.03
N TYR A 294 -1.82 30.43 -0.69
CA TYR A 294 -2.20 29.47 0.36
C TYR A 294 -1.15 29.34 1.47
N ILE A 295 -1.53 29.73 2.70
CA ILE A 295 -0.84 29.41 3.95
C ILE A 295 -1.76 28.43 4.69
N PRO A 296 -1.32 27.23 5.09
CA PRO A 296 -2.12 26.37 5.94
C PRO A 296 -2.35 27.07 7.28
N ASN A 297 -3.61 27.19 7.71
CA ASN A 297 -3.96 27.91 8.93
C ASN A 297 -3.44 27.23 10.22
N ARG A 298 -2.97 25.98 10.15
CA ARG A 298 -2.49 25.23 11.31
C ARG A 298 -1.53 24.10 10.90
N ILE A 299 -0.44 23.96 11.64
CA ILE A 299 0.47 22.82 11.57
C ILE A 299 -0.26 21.61 12.19
N PRO A 300 -0.33 20.45 11.52
CA PRO A 300 -0.93 19.25 12.11
C PRO A 300 -0.25 18.92 13.45
N THR A 301 -1.03 18.76 14.51
CA THR A 301 -0.52 18.50 15.87
C THR A 301 0.33 17.24 15.93
N ILE A 302 0.12 16.29 15.01
CA ILE A 302 0.94 15.10 14.93
C ILE A 302 2.43 15.42 14.70
N LEU A 303 2.75 16.45 13.90
CA LEU A 303 4.14 16.84 13.65
C LEU A 303 4.81 17.43 14.91
N GLU A 304 4.03 17.97 15.85
CA GLU A 304 4.54 18.45 17.14
C GLU A 304 4.87 17.28 18.08
N THR A 305 4.13 16.18 17.98
CA THR A 305 4.34 14.98 18.81
C THR A 305 5.38 14.02 18.25
N MET A 306 5.68 14.12 16.96
CA MET A 306 6.65 13.27 16.28
C MET A 306 8.08 13.81 16.45
N ASP A 307 9.04 12.89 16.49
CA ASP A 307 10.47 13.22 16.48
C ASP A 307 10.94 13.66 15.07
N VAL A 308 10.34 14.73 14.54
CA VAL A 308 10.62 15.24 13.19
C VAL A 308 10.74 16.76 13.19
N ASN A 309 11.75 17.26 12.49
CA ASN A 309 11.88 18.66 12.18
C ASN A 309 10.86 19.01 11.11
N HIS A 310 9.93 19.90 11.47
CA HIS A 310 8.83 20.28 10.59
C HIS A 310 9.30 20.90 9.26
N LYS A 311 10.32 21.77 9.27
CA LYS A 311 10.85 22.37 8.04
C LYS A 311 11.44 21.31 7.11
N GLU A 312 12.10 20.31 7.68
CA GLU A 312 12.68 19.22 6.89
C GLU A 312 11.66 18.18 6.45
N TRP A 313 10.48 18.09 7.07
CA TRP A 313 9.41 17.18 6.65
C TRP A 313 9.00 17.42 5.19
N ILE A 314 8.62 18.66 4.84
CA ILE A 314 8.20 19.00 3.47
C ILE A 314 9.34 18.78 2.48
N ASN A 315 10.55 19.21 2.85
CA ASN A 315 11.75 19.02 2.04
C ASN A 315 12.01 17.53 1.76
N GLN A 316 11.85 16.68 2.78
CA GLN A 316 11.99 15.24 2.67
C GLN A 316 10.94 14.62 1.76
N ILE A 317 9.66 14.96 1.89
CA ILE A 317 8.61 14.39 1.03
C ILE A 317 8.83 14.78 -0.44
N ASN A 318 9.20 16.03 -0.70
CA ASN A 318 9.50 16.51 -2.06
C ASN A 318 10.65 15.73 -2.72
N HIS A 319 11.70 15.44 -1.95
CA HIS A 319 12.91 14.81 -2.45
C HIS A 319 13.03 13.32 -2.13
N TYR A 320 12.01 12.69 -1.55
CA TYR A 320 12.06 11.33 -1.00
C TYR A 320 12.69 10.31 -1.95
N GLY A 321 12.20 10.25 -3.20
CA GLY A 321 12.70 9.32 -4.21
C GLY A 321 14.14 9.57 -4.67
N LYS A 322 14.66 10.80 -4.49
CA LYS A 322 16.05 11.18 -4.77
C LYS A 322 16.95 10.96 -3.57
N TRP A 323 16.45 11.18 -2.36
CA TRP A 323 17.23 11.15 -1.13
C TRP A 323 17.43 9.75 -0.58
N TYR A 324 16.46 8.87 -0.77
CA TYR A 324 16.49 7.53 -0.25
C TYR A 324 16.46 6.50 -1.36
N PHE A 325 17.39 5.54 -1.30
CA PHE A 325 17.45 4.47 -2.29
C PHE A 325 17.06 3.10 -1.74
N ARG A 326 17.62 2.65 -0.60
CA ARG A 326 17.44 1.28 -0.09
C ARG A 326 16.87 1.19 1.31
N VAL A 327 17.16 2.17 2.16
CA VAL A 327 16.72 2.20 3.55
C VAL A 327 16.30 3.62 3.89
N VAL A 328 15.19 3.76 4.60
CA VAL A 328 14.68 5.03 5.14
C VAL A 328 14.44 4.84 6.63
N GLY A 329 14.79 5.83 7.43
CA GLY A 329 14.65 5.78 8.89
C GLY A 329 15.73 6.61 9.56
N GLN A 330 15.73 6.63 10.89
CA GLN A 330 16.71 7.29 11.73
C GLN A 330 18.12 6.76 11.39
N ALA A 331 19.13 7.64 11.39
CA ALA A 331 20.49 7.28 11.00
C ALA A 331 21.05 6.10 11.81
N SER A 332 20.72 5.99 13.10
CA SER A 332 21.10 4.84 13.95
C SER A 332 20.53 3.51 13.43
N LYS A 333 19.26 3.50 13.01
CA LYS A 333 18.56 2.33 12.44
C LYS A 333 19.08 1.97 11.05
N ILE A 334 19.36 2.98 10.22
CA ILE A 334 20.03 2.79 8.92
C ILE A 334 21.41 2.13 9.12
N LYS A 335 22.20 2.62 10.08
CA LYS A 335 23.52 2.06 10.41
C LYS A 335 23.43 0.64 10.96
N ASN A 336 22.42 0.33 11.78
CA ASN A 336 22.20 -1.04 12.23
C ASN A 336 21.87 -1.97 11.06
N LYS A 337 21.01 -1.54 10.12
CA LYS A 337 20.70 -2.34 8.94
C LYS A 337 21.93 -2.62 8.06
N LEU A 338 22.94 -1.75 8.05
CA LEU A 338 24.18 -2.01 7.33
C LEU A 338 24.87 -3.29 7.81
N LYS A 339 24.80 -3.59 9.12
CA LYS A 339 25.44 -4.77 9.73
C LYS A 339 24.92 -6.10 9.15
N ASP A 340 23.67 -6.10 8.68
CA ASP A 340 23.02 -7.28 8.09
C ASP A 340 23.33 -7.43 6.59
N THR A 341 24.14 -6.52 6.02
CA THR A 341 24.38 -6.45 4.58
C THR A 341 25.86 -6.35 4.27
N SER A 342 26.24 -6.70 3.04
CA SER A 342 27.59 -6.48 2.53
C SER A 342 27.88 -5.02 2.13
N GLN A 343 27.02 -4.07 2.50
CA GLN A 343 27.16 -2.66 2.12
C GLN A 343 28.04 -1.88 3.08
N LYS A 344 28.79 -0.92 2.54
CA LYS A 344 29.60 0.03 3.32
C LYS A 344 28.83 1.29 3.73
N TRP A 345 27.76 1.63 3.00
CA TRP A 345 26.96 2.83 3.26
C TRP A 345 25.56 2.72 2.64
N PHE A 346 24.62 3.52 3.15
CA PHE A 346 23.30 3.75 2.54
C PHE A 346 23.10 5.24 2.26
N GLN A 347 22.42 5.53 1.15
CA GLN A 347 22.03 6.89 0.78
C GLN A 347 20.93 7.42 1.71
N GLY A 348 21.01 8.71 2.07
CA GLY A 348 20.00 9.39 2.88
C GLY A 348 20.33 9.54 4.36
N ILE A 349 21.51 9.07 4.83
CA ILE A 349 21.92 9.20 6.25
C ILE A 349 21.94 10.67 6.70
N LYS A 350 22.54 11.57 5.91
CA LYS A 350 22.58 13.01 6.24
C LYS A 350 21.17 13.61 6.32
N ASN A 351 20.34 13.34 5.32
CA ASN A 351 18.97 13.85 5.28
C ASN A 351 18.11 13.31 6.44
N SER A 352 18.39 12.07 6.88
CA SER A 352 17.80 11.52 8.10
C SER A 352 18.27 12.27 9.34
N ASP A 353 19.56 12.54 9.50
CA ASP A 353 20.07 13.35 10.63
C ASP A 353 19.42 14.74 10.70
N ASP A 354 19.12 15.34 9.55
CA ASP A 354 18.47 16.66 9.48
C ASP A 354 16.99 16.61 9.89
N LEU A 355 16.29 15.52 9.54
CA LEU A 355 14.89 15.27 9.84
C LEU A 355 14.65 14.95 11.33
N TYR A 356 15.36 13.98 11.91
CA TYR A 356 15.06 13.53 13.28
C TYR A 356 15.65 14.50 14.31
N ILE A 357 14.82 15.01 15.22
CA ILE A 357 15.28 15.98 16.24
C ILE A 357 16.24 15.31 17.22
N SER A 358 15.93 14.08 17.64
CA SER A 358 16.76 13.26 18.54
C SER A 358 18.18 13.00 18.02
N SER A 359 18.36 12.96 16.69
CA SER A 359 19.69 12.80 16.06
C SER A 359 20.59 14.02 16.25
N LYS A 360 20.02 15.20 16.55
CA LYS A 360 20.78 16.43 16.85
C LYS A 360 21.11 16.55 18.33
N ILE A 361 20.22 16.10 19.21
CA ILE A 361 20.44 16.10 20.66
C ILE A 361 21.56 15.12 21.06
N SER A 362 21.67 13.98 20.37
CA SER A 362 22.70 12.96 20.65
C SER A 362 24.11 13.30 20.13
N LYS A 363 24.30 14.45 19.48
CA LYS A 363 25.59 14.95 18.99
C LYS A 363 26.17 16.12 19.81
N ASN A 364 25.38 16.66 20.75
CA ASN A 364 25.81 17.62 21.76
C ASN A 364 25.97 16.90 23.10
#